data_AF-A0A358JW84-F1
#
_entry.id   AF-A0A358JW84-F1
#
_cell.length_a   1.000
_cell.length_b   1.000
_cell.length_c   1.000
_cell.angle_alpha   90.00
_cell.angle_beta   90.00
_cell.angle_gamma   90.00
#
_symmetry.space_group_name_H-M   'P 1'
#
loop_
_entity.id
_entity.type
_entity.pdbx_description
1 polymer ?
#
loop_
_entity_poly.entity_id
_entity_poly.type
_entity_poly.pdbx_seq_one_letter_code
_entity_poly.pdbx_strand_id
1 'polypeptide(L)'
;MDWIFNLLFSFTASYFFAVVFDAPKKLFLPAGIVGAAGWMMGQTFGIVFDLPLVMVNFIGAFTLGIMSHIMARVYKEPSTIFLTPGIIPFVPGGMAYDATSSIILSDYFGAVNIIMEVIISAGSIAVGILFAEQFASLFIGKRRLLFNKNR
;
A
#
# COMPACT_ATOMS: atom_id res chain seq x y z
N MET A 1 6.80 1.75 -21.94
CA MET A 1 5.64 2.66 -21.85
C MET A 1 4.89 2.47 -20.53
N ASP A 2 5.01 1.31 -19.89
CA ASP A 2 4.22 0.93 -18.70
C ASP A 2 4.61 1.69 -17.42
N TRP A 3 5.85 2.15 -17.27
CA TRP A 3 6.31 2.91 -16.10
C TRP A 3 5.53 4.22 -15.88
N ILE A 4 5.25 4.94 -16.97
CA ILE A 4 4.52 6.22 -16.92
C ILE A 4 3.07 5.95 -16.52
N PHE A 5 2.44 4.92 -17.10
CA PHE A 5 1.09 4.51 -16.73
C PHE A 5 1.01 4.03 -15.28
N ASN A 6 1.95 3.19 -14.85
CA ASN A 6 2.04 2.72 -13.46
C ASN A 6 2.14 3.89 -12.49
N LEU A 7 2.98 4.89 -12.78
CA LEU A 7 3.11 6.09 -11.95
C LEU A 7 1.83 6.92 -11.95
N LEU A 8 1.24 7.18 -13.12
CA LEU A 8 0.02 7.99 -13.24
C LEU A 8 -1.18 7.33 -12.54
N PHE A 9 -1.43 6.04 -12.78
CA PHE A 9 -2.57 5.34 -12.21
C PHE A 9 -2.42 5.13 -10.71
N SER A 10 -1.25 4.71 -10.23
CA SER A 10 -1.01 4.56 -8.77
C SER A 10 -1.11 5.90 -8.03
N PHE A 11 -0.59 6.99 -8.62
CA PHE A 11 -0.70 8.33 -8.07
C PHE A 11 -2.16 8.80 -8.03
N THR A 12 -2.85 8.76 -9.17
CA THR A 12 -4.21 9.28 -9.30
C THR A 12 -5.19 8.47 -8.47
N ALA A 13 -5.08 7.14 -8.44
CA ALA A 13 -5.88 6.30 -7.56
C ALA A 13 -5.72 6.74 -6.10
N SER A 14 -4.50 6.82 -5.59
CA SER A 14 -4.23 7.20 -4.20
C SER A 14 -4.65 8.64 -3.90
N TYR A 15 -4.47 9.57 -4.84
CA TYR A 15 -4.95 10.95 -4.73
C TYR A 15 -6.47 11.00 -4.58
N PHE A 16 -7.22 10.36 -5.49
CA PHE A 16 -8.67 10.41 -5.47
C PHE A 16 -9.26 9.62 -4.30
N PHE A 17 -8.65 8.51 -3.88
CA PHE A 17 -9.09 7.84 -2.66
C PHE A 17 -8.86 8.69 -1.41
N ALA A 18 -7.83 9.52 -1.37
CA ALA A 18 -7.68 10.51 -0.29
C ALA A 18 -8.81 11.56 -0.31
N VAL A 19 -9.32 11.92 -1.50
CA VAL A 19 -10.52 12.78 -1.63
C VAL A 19 -11.77 12.03 -1.16
N VAL A 20 -11.96 10.78 -1.57
CA VAL A 20 -13.13 9.95 -1.21
C VAL A 20 -13.20 9.72 0.31
N PHE A 21 -12.05 9.55 0.96
CA PHE A 21 -11.97 9.41 2.42
C PHE A 21 -11.93 10.73 3.18
N ASP A 22 -12.26 11.84 2.52
CA ASP A 22 -12.37 13.18 3.13
C ASP A 22 -11.10 13.60 3.90
N ALA A 23 -9.92 13.29 3.34
CA ALA A 23 -8.66 13.75 3.92
C ALA A 23 -8.54 15.29 3.80
N PRO A 24 -7.82 15.97 4.71
CA PRO A 24 -7.52 17.39 4.56
C PRO A 24 -6.89 17.70 3.19
N LYS A 25 -7.41 18.69 2.47
CA LYS A 25 -7.01 19.01 1.07
C LYS A 25 -5.51 19.14 0.83
N LYS A 26 -4.77 19.63 1.84
CA LYS A 26 -3.31 19.75 1.83
C LYS A 26 -2.58 18.40 1.69
N LEU A 27 -3.27 17.28 1.93
CA LEU A 27 -2.71 15.92 1.98
C LEU A 27 -2.99 15.10 0.72
N PHE A 28 -3.81 15.57 -0.23
CA PHE A 28 -4.13 14.82 -1.44
C PHE A 28 -2.88 14.53 -2.29
N LEU A 29 -2.04 15.54 -2.51
CA LEU A 29 -0.78 15.39 -3.23
C LEU A 29 0.18 14.43 -2.49
N PRO A 30 0.47 14.62 -1.19
CA PRO A 30 1.25 13.65 -0.41
C PRO A 30 0.72 12.22 -0.47
N ALA A 31 -0.59 12.01 -0.36
CA ALA A 31 -1.20 10.68 -0.44
C ALA A 31 -0.98 10.04 -1.82
N GLY A 32 -1.15 10.81 -2.90
CA GLY A 32 -0.82 10.40 -4.26
C GLY A 32 0.65 9.96 -4.39
N ILE A 33 1.59 10.77 -3.88
CA ILE A 33 3.03 10.47 -3.91
C ILE A 33 3.35 9.19 -3.14
N VAL A 34 2.75 9.00 -1.96
CA VAL A 34 3.00 7.83 -1.11
C VAL A 34 2.55 6.54 -1.80
N GLY A 35 1.34 6.53 -2.37
CA GLY A 35 0.84 5.38 -3.13
C GLY A 35 1.68 5.07 -4.37
N ALA A 36 2.04 6.11 -5.14
CA ALA A 36 2.91 5.95 -6.30
C ALA A 36 4.30 5.44 -5.93
N ALA A 37 4.90 5.94 -4.85
CA ALA A 37 6.21 5.50 -4.39
C ALA A 37 6.22 4.01 -4.01
N GLY A 38 5.19 3.57 -3.29
CA GLY A 38 5.04 2.15 -2.97
C GLY A 38 4.93 1.30 -4.24
N TRP A 39 3.99 1.65 -5.13
CA TRP A 39 3.71 0.86 -6.34
C TRP A 39 4.94 0.77 -7.23
N MET A 40 5.57 1.92 -7.48
CA MET A 40 6.74 2.01 -8.33
C MET A 40 7.92 1.23 -7.74
N MET A 41 8.16 1.25 -6.43
CA MET A 41 9.26 0.46 -5.87
C MET A 41 9.02 -1.03 -5.97
N GLY A 42 7.80 -1.50 -5.69
CA GLY A 42 7.45 -2.90 -5.91
C GLY A 42 7.72 -3.33 -7.36
N GLN A 43 7.14 -2.61 -8.32
CA GLN A 43 7.27 -2.93 -9.75
C GLN A 43 8.72 -2.82 -10.25
N THR A 44 9.47 -1.81 -9.80
CA THR A 44 10.88 -1.63 -10.17
C THR A 44 11.73 -2.80 -9.71
N PHE A 45 11.61 -3.19 -8.44
CA PHE A 45 12.36 -4.32 -7.92
C PHE A 45 11.92 -5.65 -8.56
N GLY A 46 10.62 -5.80 -8.83
CA GLY A 46 10.07 -6.94 -9.54
C GLY A 46 10.73 -7.16 -10.89
N ILE A 47 10.83 -6.10 -11.70
CA ILE A 47 11.39 -6.19 -13.06
C ILE A 47 12.92 -6.31 -13.03
N VAL A 48 13.61 -5.57 -12.15
CA VAL A 48 15.08 -5.56 -12.12
C VAL A 48 15.67 -6.86 -11.59
N PHE A 49 15.01 -7.47 -10.60
CA PHE A 49 15.51 -8.67 -9.92
C PHE A 49 14.72 -9.94 -10.23
N ASP A 50 13.77 -9.88 -11.17
CA ASP A 50 12.88 -10.98 -11.56
C ASP A 50 12.17 -11.64 -10.36
N LEU A 51 11.58 -10.79 -9.51
CA LEU A 51 11.00 -11.23 -8.25
C LEU A 51 9.57 -11.75 -8.44
N PRO A 52 9.16 -12.78 -7.68
CA PRO A 52 7.78 -13.24 -7.69
C PRO A 52 6.83 -12.15 -7.16
N LEU A 53 5.57 -12.18 -7.60
CA LEU A 53 4.53 -11.21 -7.22
C LEU A 53 4.40 -11.01 -5.71
N VAL A 54 4.59 -12.08 -4.93
CA VAL A 54 4.61 -12.05 -3.46
C VAL A 54 5.64 -11.04 -2.95
N MET A 55 6.86 -11.09 -3.47
CA MET A 55 7.95 -10.22 -3.02
C MET A 55 7.80 -8.79 -3.56
N VAL A 56 7.27 -8.64 -4.77
CA VAL A 56 6.86 -7.33 -5.34
C VAL A 56 5.85 -6.63 -4.43
N ASN A 57 4.79 -7.34 -4.03
CA ASN A 57 3.76 -6.84 -3.12
C ASN A 57 4.34 -6.49 -1.75
N PHE A 58 5.24 -7.33 -1.21
CA PHE A 58 5.91 -7.06 0.06
C PHE A 58 6.73 -5.77 0.01
N ILE A 59 7.60 -5.61 -1.00
CA ILE A 59 8.50 -4.45 -1.15
C ILE A 59 7.69 -3.17 -1.33
N GLY A 60 6.65 -3.23 -2.16
CA GLY A 60 5.81 -2.07 -2.41
C GLY A 60 5.00 -1.67 -1.18
N ALA A 61 4.40 -2.63 -0.46
CA ALA A 61 3.67 -2.39 0.78
C ALA A 61 4.58 -1.89 1.91
N PHE A 62 5.80 -2.43 2.01
CA PHE A 62 6.81 -1.97 2.96
C PHE A 62 7.23 -0.51 2.68
N THR A 63 7.48 -0.19 1.41
CA THR A 63 7.82 1.18 0.97
C THR A 63 6.66 2.14 1.24
N LEU A 64 5.43 1.74 0.91
CA LEU A 64 4.21 2.49 1.21
C LEU A 64 4.10 2.80 2.71
N GLY A 65 4.30 1.80 3.57
CA GLY A 65 4.26 1.96 5.02
C GLY A 65 5.32 2.93 5.53
N ILE A 66 6.57 2.80 5.09
CA ILE A 66 7.66 3.72 5.47
C ILE A 66 7.33 5.14 5.03
N MET A 67 6.92 5.33 3.78
CA MET A 67 6.58 6.65 3.23
C MET A 67 5.39 7.28 3.95
N SER A 68 4.41 6.47 4.34
CA SER A 68 3.26 6.92 5.14
C SER A 68 3.71 7.45 6.52
N HIS A 69 4.64 6.76 7.17
CA HIS A 69 5.20 7.21 8.46
C HIS A 69 6.11 8.44 8.34
N ILE A 70 6.83 8.58 7.22
CA ILE A 70 7.62 9.79 6.93
C ILE A 70 6.68 10.98 6.73
N MET A 71 5.68 10.85 5.85
CA MET A 71 4.71 11.92 5.57
C MET A 71 3.89 12.30 6.80
N ALA A 72 3.53 11.34 7.66
CA ALA A 72 2.90 11.60 8.95
C ALA A 72 3.65 12.63 9.80
N ARG A 73 4.97 12.62 9.76
CA ARG A 73 5.81 13.54 10.54
C ARG A 73 5.97 14.88 9.87
N VAL A 74 6.15 14.87 8.56
CA VAL A 74 6.27 16.08 7.75
C VAL A 74 5.00 16.92 7.88
N TYR A 75 3.84 16.27 7.74
CA TYR A 75 2.54 16.94 7.75
C TYR A 75 1.88 17.01 9.14
N LYS A 76 2.43 16.32 10.14
CA LYS A 76 1.91 16.21 11.52
C LYS A 76 0.50 15.63 11.57
N GLU A 77 0.28 14.58 10.79
CA GLU A 77 -0.99 13.88 10.65
C GLU A 77 -0.80 12.38 10.92
N PRO A 78 -1.86 11.63 11.27
CA PRO A 78 -1.77 10.17 11.39
C PRO A 78 -1.26 9.51 10.11
N SER A 79 -0.38 8.50 10.22
CA SER A 79 0.15 7.76 9.06
C SER A 79 -0.94 7.04 8.26
N THR A 80 -2.03 6.68 8.91
CA THR A 80 -3.20 6.06 8.28
C THR A 80 -3.81 6.92 7.18
N ILE A 81 -3.72 8.26 7.26
CA ILE A 81 -4.24 9.16 6.22
C ILE A 81 -3.50 8.98 4.88
N PHE A 82 -2.23 8.56 4.91
CA PHE A 82 -1.47 8.27 3.69
C PHE A 82 -1.54 6.78 3.31
N LEU A 83 -1.54 5.91 4.31
CA LEU A 83 -1.53 4.45 4.11
C LEU A 83 -2.84 3.96 3.48
N THR A 84 -3.99 4.37 4.02
CA THR A 84 -5.31 3.89 3.61
C THR A 84 -5.64 4.20 2.14
N PRO A 85 -5.41 5.40 1.60
CA PRO A 85 -5.59 5.61 0.16
C PRO A 85 -4.48 4.98 -0.68
N GLY A 86 -3.24 4.94 -0.19
CA GLY A 86 -2.09 4.43 -0.94
C GLY A 86 -2.01 2.90 -1.06
N ILE A 87 -2.69 2.15 -0.18
CA ILE A 87 -2.75 0.67 -0.25
C ILE A 87 -3.74 0.19 -1.31
N ILE A 88 -4.72 1.00 -1.71
CA ILE A 88 -5.82 0.56 -2.59
C ILE A 88 -5.33 0.03 -3.94
N PRO A 89 -4.37 0.67 -4.63
CA PRO A 89 -3.83 0.13 -5.89
C PRO A 89 -3.20 -1.27 -5.74
N PHE A 90 -2.76 -1.64 -4.55
CA PHE A 90 -2.13 -2.94 -4.28
C PHE A 90 -3.12 -4.07 -4.03
N VAL A 91 -4.34 -3.74 -3.58
CA VAL A 91 -5.31 -4.77 -3.20
C VAL A 91 -5.74 -5.50 -4.48
N PRO A 92 -5.61 -6.84 -4.53
CA PRO A 92 -5.93 -7.64 -5.72
C PRO A 92 -7.45 -7.82 -5.90
N GLY A 93 -8.20 -6.71 -5.96
CA GLY A 93 -9.65 -6.68 -6.02
C GLY A 93 -10.21 -7.28 -7.31
N GLY A 94 -9.52 -7.07 -8.44
CA GLY A 94 -9.88 -7.71 -9.72
C GLY A 94 -9.78 -9.22 -9.65
N MET A 95 -8.64 -9.75 -9.17
CA MET A 95 -8.47 -11.19 -8.95
C MET A 95 -9.50 -11.75 -7.95
N ALA A 96 -9.83 -11.01 -6.90
CA ALA A 96 -10.86 -11.42 -5.94
C ALA A 96 -12.26 -11.49 -6.58
N TYR A 97 -12.58 -10.54 -7.47
CA TYR A 97 -13.80 -10.58 -8.27
C TYR A 97 -13.80 -11.78 -9.20
N ASP A 98 -12.70 -12.04 -9.91
CA ASP A 98 -12.56 -13.17 -10.82
C ASP A 98 -12.71 -14.51 -10.10
N ALA A 99 -12.10 -14.66 -8.91
CA ALA A 99 -12.30 -15.83 -8.05
C ALA A 99 -13.78 -16.06 -7.71
N THR A 100 -14.49 -15.00 -7.33
CA THR A 100 -15.92 -15.07 -7.00
C THR A 100 -16.75 -15.43 -8.25
N SER A 101 -16.40 -14.84 -9.40
CA SER A 101 -17.03 -15.13 -10.69
C SER A 101 -16.87 -16.60 -11.08
N SER A 102 -15.67 -17.17 -10.95
CA SER A 102 -15.40 -18.59 -11.22
C SER A 102 -16.24 -19.52 -10.32
N ILE A 103 -16.41 -19.18 -9.04
CA ILE A 103 -17.30 -19.94 -8.15
C ILE A 103 -18.75 -19.91 -8.65
N ILE A 104 -19.26 -18.73 -9.02
CA ILE A 104 -20.64 -18.56 -9.52
C ILE A 104 -20.85 -19.35 -10.82
N LEU A 105 -19.84 -19.38 -11.69
CA LEU A 105 -19.85 -20.12 -12.95
C LEU A 105 -19.53 -21.62 -12.79
N SER A 106 -19.41 -22.12 -11.56
CA SER A 106 -19.09 -23.52 -11.23
C SER A 106 -17.71 -24.00 -11.73
N ASP A 107 -16.79 -23.08 -12.05
CA ASP A 107 -15.38 -23.39 -12.34
C ASP A 107 -14.57 -23.39 -11.04
N TYR A 108 -14.72 -24.45 -10.25
CA TYR A 108 -14.05 -24.57 -8.96
C TYR A 108 -12.53 -24.77 -9.09
N PHE A 109 -12.06 -25.44 -10.15
CA PHE A 109 -10.63 -25.67 -10.36
C PHE A 109 -9.90 -24.35 -10.67
N GLY A 110 -10.47 -23.49 -11.53
CA GLY A 110 -9.94 -22.15 -11.77
C GLY A 110 -10.02 -21.27 -10.53
N ALA A 111 -11.15 -21.30 -9.81
CA ALA A 111 -11.37 -20.50 -8.62
C ALA A 111 -10.31 -20.73 -7.53
N VAL A 112 -9.95 -21.99 -7.23
CA VAL A 112 -9.00 -22.31 -6.15
C VAL A 112 -7.63 -21.66 -6.39
N ASN A 113 -7.13 -21.65 -7.63
CA ASN A 113 -5.84 -21.03 -7.95
C ASN A 113 -5.87 -19.51 -7.73
N ILE A 114 -6.92 -18.85 -8.21
CA ILE A 114 -7.08 -17.38 -8.07
C ILE A 114 -7.23 -17.00 -6.60
N ILE A 115 -8.01 -17.77 -5.81
CA ILE A 115 -8.17 -17.55 -4.37
C ILE A 115 -6.81 -17.65 -3.65
N MET A 116 -6.00 -18.65 -3.97
CA MET A 116 -4.68 -18.80 -3.37
C MET A 116 -3.78 -17.62 -3.71
N GLU A 117 -3.80 -17.13 -4.95
CA GLU A 117 -3.02 -15.96 -5.36
C GLU A 117 -3.46 -14.67 -4.62
N VAL A 118 -4.79 -14.48 -4.45
CA VAL A 118 -5.36 -13.37 -3.68
C VAL A 118 -4.93 -13.45 -2.21
N ILE A 119 -5.02 -14.62 -1.57
CA ILE A 119 -4.65 -14.81 -0.16
C ILE A 119 -3.16 -14.54 0.04
N ILE A 120 -2.30 -15.11 -0.81
CA ILE A 120 -0.84 -14.93 -0.69
C ILE A 120 -0.46 -13.46 -0.95
N SER A 121 -1.08 -12.81 -1.93
CA SER A 121 -0.85 -11.39 -2.22
C SER A 121 -1.28 -10.50 -1.06
N ALA A 122 -2.49 -10.69 -0.53
CA ALA A 122 -3.00 -9.94 0.61
C ALA A 122 -2.16 -10.17 1.87
N GLY A 123 -1.77 -11.43 2.13
CA GLY A 123 -0.88 -11.79 3.24
C GLY A 123 0.47 -11.10 3.12
N SER A 124 1.06 -11.07 1.92
CA SER A 124 2.32 -10.38 1.68
C SER A 124 2.24 -8.87 1.92
N ILE A 125 1.18 -8.22 1.44
CA ILE A 125 0.93 -6.79 1.67
C ILE A 125 0.81 -6.51 3.17
N ALA A 126 0.03 -7.33 3.89
CA ALA A 126 -0.15 -7.19 5.34
C ALA A 126 1.18 -7.31 6.09
N VAL A 127 2.00 -8.33 5.77
CA VAL A 127 3.33 -8.50 6.36
C VAL A 127 4.25 -7.33 6.02
N GLY A 128 4.24 -6.83 4.79
CA GLY A 128 5.02 -5.65 4.38
C GLY A 128 4.69 -4.41 5.20
N ILE A 129 3.41 -4.14 5.43
CA ILE A 129 2.96 -3.00 6.25
C ILE A 129 3.34 -3.18 7.71
N LEU A 130 3.16 -4.37 8.29
CA LEU A 130 3.55 -4.67 9.67
C LEU A 130 5.07 -4.48 9.89
N PHE A 131 5.87 -4.94 8.93
CA PHE A 131 7.32 -4.74 8.96
C PHE A 131 7.68 -3.26 8.85
N ALA A 132 6.99 -2.51 7.99
CA ALA A 132 7.20 -1.08 7.87
C ALA A 132 6.82 -0.32 9.15
N GLU A 133 5.74 -0.72 9.83
CA GLU A 133 5.34 -0.15 11.11
C GLU A 133 6.39 -0.43 12.20
N GLN A 134 6.85 -1.67 12.30
CA GLN A 134 7.90 -2.04 13.25
C GLN A 134 9.20 -1.27 12.98
N PHE A 135 9.61 -1.18 11.71
CA PHE A 135 10.78 -0.40 11.28
C PHE A 135 10.60 1.10 11.61
N ALA A 136 9.43 1.66 11.29
CA ALA A 136 9.12 3.05 11.53
C ALA A 136 9.13 3.41 13.04
N SER A 137 8.65 2.49 13.87
CA SER A 137 8.62 2.66 15.32
C SER A 137 10.03 2.75 15.92
N LEU A 138 10.98 1.98 15.40
CA LEU A 138 12.36 1.91 15.86
C LEU A 138 13.19 3.10 15.39
N PHE A 139 13.18 3.36 14.08
CA PHE A 139 14.13 4.30 13.47
C PHE A 139 13.59 5.71 13.34
N ILE A 140 12.29 5.84 13.11
CA ILE A 140 11.70 7.15 12.92
C ILE A 140 11.31 7.68 14.33
N GLY A 141 10.94 6.84 15.30
CA GLY A 141 10.96 7.14 16.74
C GLY A 141 9.78 7.94 17.33
N LYS A 142 9.42 7.63 18.59
CA LYS A 142 8.43 8.32 19.45
C LYS A 142 9.06 9.56 20.11
N ARG A 143 8.70 10.77 19.69
CA ARG A 143 9.14 12.03 20.36
C ARG A 143 8.17 12.59 21.41
N ARG A 144 7.23 11.81 21.95
CA ARG A 144 6.08 12.38 22.69
C ARG A 144 5.70 11.73 24.02
N LEU A 145 6.68 11.37 24.86
CA LEU A 145 6.41 11.02 26.28
C LEU A 145 7.15 11.90 27.31
N LEU A 146 7.84 12.97 26.89
CA LEU A 146 8.54 13.88 27.82
C LEU A 146 7.82 15.20 28.12
N PHE A 147 6.58 15.40 27.64
CA PHE A 147 5.86 16.68 27.81
C PHE A 147 4.64 16.64 28.75
N ASN A 148 4.40 15.56 29.50
CA ASN A 148 3.23 15.51 30.38
C ASN A 148 3.49 14.91 31.77
N LYS A 149 4.62 15.28 32.40
CA LYS A 149 4.82 15.02 33.84
C LYS A 149 4.89 16.29 34.72
N ASN A 150 4.97 17.48 34.14
CA ASN A 150 5.00 18.74 34.90
C ASN A 150 4.02 19.77 34.32
N ARG A 151 2.71 19.61 34.59
CA ARG A 151 1.76 20.71 34.83
C ARG A 151 0.63 20.19 35.70
#